data_AF-A0A6P3R9V8-F1
#
_entry.id   AF-A0A6P3R9V8-F1
#
_cell.length_a   1.000
_cell.length_b   1.000
_cell.length_c   1.000
_cell.angle_alpha   90.00
_cell.angle_beta   90.00
_cell.angle_gamma   90.00
#
_symmetry.space_group_name_H-M   'P 1'
#
loop_
_entity.id
_entity.type
_entity.pdbx_description
1 polymer ?
#
loop_
_entity_poly.entity_id
_entity_poly.type
_entity_poly.pdbx_seq_one_letter_code
_entity_poly.pdbx_strand_id
1 'polypeptide(L)'
;MKQDLQNLREEIKQLGREIRGQLKAIEPQKEEADESYYSVNMRMRKTQHGVLSQQFVELINKCNSMQSEYREKNVERIRRQLKITNAGMVSDEELEQMLDSGQSEVFVSNILKDTQVTRQALNEISARHSEIQQLERSIRELHEIFTFLATEVEMQGEMINRIEKNILSSADYVERGQEHVRMALENQKKARKKKVLIAVCVSITVLILAVIICVSLLA
;
A
#
# COMPACT_ATOMS: atom_id res chain seq x y z
N MET A 1 10.84 -6.29 -26.75
CA MET A 1 10.34 -7.28 -25.77
C MET A 1 11.31 -7.54 -24.61
N LYS A 2 12.55 -8.01 -24.82
CA LYS A 2 13.50 -8.23 -23.71
C LYS A 2 13.88 -6.93 -22.98
N GLN A 3 14.13 -5.86 -23.74
CA GLN A 3 14.41 -4.54 -23.18
C GLN A 3 13.22 -3.99 -22.38
N ASP A 4 12.00 -4.20 -22.88
CA ASP A 4 10.79 -3.70 -22.21
C ASP A 4 10.57 -4.40 -20.86
N LEU A 5 10.84 -5.71 -20.79
CA LEU A 5 10.77 -6.47 -19.54
C LEU A 5 11.82 -6.00 -18.52
N GLN A 6 13.04 -5.70 -18.99
CA GLN A 6 14.09 -5.12 -18.14
C GLN A 6 13.70 -3.73 -17.64
N ASN A 7 13.17 -2.88 -18.51
CA ASN A 7 12.72 -1.55 -18.15
C ASN A 7 11.61 -1.60 -17.10
N LEU A 8 10.60 -2.47 -17.29
CA LEU A 8 9.50 -2.66 -16.35
C LEU A 8 9.99 -3.15 -14.98
N ARG A 9 11.01 -4.02 -14.98
CA ARG A 9 11.62 -4.53 -13.75
C ARG A 9 12.32 -3.42 -12.96
N GLU A 10 13.11 -2.59 -13.64
CA GLU A 10 13.75 -1.42 -13.02
C GLU A 10 12.72 -0.40 -12.53
N GLU A 11 11.61 -0.22 -13.26
CA GLU A 11 10.50 0.62 -12.85
C GLU A 11 9.83 0.09 -11.57
N ILE A 12 9.46 -1.20 -11.52
CA ILE A 12 8.89 -1.84 -10.32
C ILE A 12 9.81 -1.66 -9.12
N LYS A 13 11.11 -1.85 -9.33
CA LYS A 13 12.14 -1.67 -8.31
C LYS A 13 12.21 -0.22 -7.82
N GLN A 14 12.18 0.75 -8.73
CA GLN A 14 12.22 2.16 -8.37
C GLN A 14 10.97 2.58 -7.61
N LEU A 15 9.80 2.15 -8.08
CA LEU A 15 8.52 2.40 -7.44
C LEU A 15 8.46 1.75 -6.04
N GLY A 16 8.97 0.53 -5.91
CA GLY A 16 9.09 -0.15 -4.62
C GLY A 16 9.96 0.62 -3.62
N ARG A 17 11.09 1.20 -4.06
CA ARG A 17 11.92 2.05 -3.21
C ARG A 17 11.22 3.36 -2.83
N GLU A 18 10.48 3.95 -3.75
CA GLU A 18 9.72 5.18 -3.48
C GLU A 18 8.61 4.95 -2.47
N ILE A 19 7.78 3.92 -2.68
CA ILE A 19 6.71 3.52 -1.75
C ILE A 19 7.31 3.23 -0.37
N ARG A 20 8.44 2.52 -0.30
CA ARG A 20 9.17 2.29 0.95
C ARG A 20 9.55 3.61 1.65
N GLY A 21 10.08 4.58 0.91
CA GLY A 21 10.43 5.89 1.47
C GLY A 21 9.21 6.66 1.98
N GLN A 22 8.10 6.61 1.25
CA GLN A 22 6.85 7.25 1.65
C GLN A 22 6.22 6.59 2.87
N LEU A 23 6.22 5.25 2.94
CA LEU A 23 5.77 4.51 4.12
C LEU A 23 6.57 4.91 5.36
N LYS A 24 7.91 4.96 5.25
CA LYS A 24 8.78 5.42 6.34
C LYS A 24 8.50 6.86 6.78
N ALA A 25 8.10 7.75 5.86
CA ALA A 25 7.74 9.11 6.23
C ALA A 25 6.40 9.20 7.00
N ILE A 26 5.47 8.28 6.75
CA ILE A 26 4.17 8.19 7.43
C ILE A 26 4.26 7.46 8.77
N GLU A 27 5.36 6.75 9.01
CA GLU A 27 5.63 6.02 10.24
C GLU A 27 5.38 6.91 11.48
N PRO A 28 4.57 6.45 12.44
CA PRO A 28 4.32 7.19 13.68
C PRO A 28 5.58 7.12 14.56
N GLN A 29 6.24 8.25 14.78
CA GLN A 29 7.40 8.33 15.66
C GLN A 29 7.01 7.96 17.10
N LYS A 30 7.88 7.22 17.80
CA LYS A 30 7.78 6.95 19.24
C LYS A 30 8.20 8.20 20.02
N GLU A 31 7.45 9.29 19.91
CA GLU A 31 7.66 10.42 20.83
C GLU A 31 6.88 10.16 22.12
N GLU A 32 7.61 10.18 23.23
CA GLU A 32 7.08 10.11 24.59
C GLU A 32 6.25 11.36 24.90
N ALA A 33 5.04 11.15 25.42
CA ALA A 33 4.21 12.08 26.19
C ALA A 33 3.68 13.36 25.48
N ASP A 34 2.40 13.35 25.11
CA ASP A 34 1.40 14.18 25.83
C ASP A 34 -0.05 13.74 25.48
N GLU A 35 -0.87 13.48 26.51
CA GLU A 35 -2.11 12.66 26.40
C GLU A 35 -3.33 13.35 25.76
N SER A 36 -3.32 14.67 25.52
CA SER A 36 -4.60 15.40 25.33
C SER A 36 -4.86 15.99 23.95
N TYR A 37 -3.84 16.34 23.15
CA TYR A 37 -4.07 17.11 21.90
C TYR A 37 -3.86 16.34 20.59
N TYR A 38 -3.25 15.14 20.60
CA TYR A 38 -2.75 14.48 19.38
C TYR A 38 -3.37 13.12 19.02
N SER A 39 -4.57 12.78 19.50
CA SER A 39 -5.11 11.42 19.34
C SER A 39 -5.62 11.08 17.93
N VAL A 40 -6.20 12.00 17.17
CA VAL A 40 -6.85 11.68 15.88
C VAL A 40 -5.83 11.58 14.74
N ASN A 41 -4.96 12.57 14.57
CA ASN A 41 -3.95 12.55 13.51
C ASN A 41 -2.93 11.41 13.69
N MET A 42 -2.52 11.12 14.93
CA MET A 42 -1.63 9.99 15.22
C MET A 42 -2.31 8.64 14.93
N ARG A 43 -3.58 8.47 15.34
CA ARG A 43 -4.37 7.27 15.00
C ARG A 43 -4.55 7.13 13.50
N MET A 44 -4.88 8.21 12.81
CA MET A 44 -5.05 8.23 11.35
C MET A 44 -3.75 7.83 10.64
N ARG A 45 -2.60 8.43 10.99
CA ARG A 45 -1.28 8.06 10.43
C ARG A 45 -0.95 6.61 10.70
N LYS A 46 -1.18 6.12 11.92
CA LYS A 46 -0.94 4.71 12.30
C LYS A 46 -1.82 3.74 11.49
N THR A 47 -3.10 4.06 11.31
CA THR A 47 -4.01 3.26 10.48
C THR A 47 -3.59 3.26 9.01
N GLN A 48 -3.30 4.44 8.44
CA GLN A 48 -2.86 4.57 7.05
C GLN A 48 -1.54 3.83 6.80
N HIS A 49 -0.56 4.01 7.69
CA HIS A 49 0.72 3.28 7.64
C HIS A 49 0.50 1.76 7.62
N GLY A 50 -0.40 1.26 8.47
CA GLY A 50 -0.72 -0.17 8.56
C GLY A 50 -1.33 -0.73 7.28
N VAL A 51 -2.39 -0.08 6.78
CA VAL A 51 -3.09 -0.51 5.57
C VAL A 51 -2.17 -0.49 4.35
N LEU A 52 -1.44 0.62 4.15
CA LEU A 52 -0.54 0.77 3.01
C LEU A 52 0.63 -0.22 3.07
N SER A 53 1.18 -0.48 4.27
CA SER A 53 2.24 -1.49 4.43
C SER A 53 1.75 -2.89 4.10
N GLN A 54 0.53 -3.26 4.51
CA GLN A 54 -0.06 -4.56 4.18
C GLN A 54 -0.29 -4.72 2.68
N GLN A 55 -0.88 -3.72 2.03
CA GLN A 55 -1.06 -3.72 0.58
C GLN A 55 0.28 -3.82 -0.16
N PHE A 56 1.30 -3.13 0.34
CA PHE A 56 2.63 -3.19 -0.27
C PHE A 56 3.27 -4.57 -0.12
N VAL A 57 3.18 -5.21 1.05
CA VAL A 57 3.63 -6.59 1.24
C VAL A 57 2.90 -7.56 0.30
N GLU A 58 1.59 -7.42 0.14
CA GLU A 58 0.79 -8.24 -0.78
C GLU A 58 1.25 -8.08 -2.24
N LEU A 59 1.49 -6.84 -2.68
CA LEU A 59 1.99 -6.55 -4.03
C LEU A 59 3.40 -7.13 -4.27
N ILE A 60 4.30 -7.00 -3.29
CA ILE A 60 5.66 -7.56 -3.38
C ILE A 60 5.61 -9.09 -3.45
N ASN A 61 4.77 -9.73 -2.62
CA ASN A 61 4.56 -11.17 -2.67
C ASN A 61 4.01 -11.61 -4.02
N LYS A 62 3.01 -10.92 -4.56
CA LYS A 62 2.47 -11.19 -5.90
C LYS A 62 3.54 -11.06 -6.98
N CYS A 63 4.39 -10.03 -6.90
CA CYS A 63 5.50 -9.84 -7.82
C CYS A 63 6.53 -10.97 -7.72
N ASN A 64 6.86 -11.40 -6.50
CA ASN A 64 7.75 -12.52 -6.24
C ASN A 64 7.19 -13.83 -6.84
N SER A 65 5.91 -14.15 -6.61
CA SER A 65 5.27 -15.33 -7.17
C SER A 65 5.28 -15.34 -8.70
N MET A 66 4.96 -14.21 -9.35
CA MET A 66 5.03 -14.09 -10.82
C MET A 66 6.44 -14.28 -11.35
N GLN A 67 7.45 -13.74 -10.65
CA GLN A 67 8.85 -13.94 -11.00
C GLN A 67 9.27 -15.40 -10.82
N SER A 68 8.89 -16.05 -9.72
CA SER A 68 9.17 -17.47 -9.49
C SER A 68 8.57 -18.37 -10.58
N GLU A 69 7.31 -18.14 -10.96
CA GLU A 69 6.66 -18.87 -12.05
C GLU A 69 7.39 -18.65 -13.39
N TYR A 70 7.86 -17.43 -13.65
CA TYR A 70 8.66 -17.14 -14.83
C TYR A 70 10.02 -17.86 -14.80
N ARG A 71 10.67 -17.98 -13.63
CA ARG A 71 11.92 -18.75 -13.47
C ARG A 71 11.68 -20.19 -13.89
N GLU A 72 10.65 -20.82 -13.32
CA GLU A 72 10.30 -22.21 -13.58
C GLU A 72 10.06 -22.48 -15.07
N LYS A 73 9.32 -21.60 -15.76
CA LYS A 73 9.12 -21.69 -17.21
C LYS A 73 10.42 -21.58 -18.01
N ASN A 74 11.38 -20.76 -17.58
CA ASN A 74 12.68 -20.66 -18.24
C ASN A 74 13.54 -21.91 -18.00
N VAL A 75 13.54 -22.45 -16.77
CA VAL A 75 14.21 -23.72 -16.44
C VAL A 75 13.64 -24.86 -17.26
N GLU A 76 12.31 -24.95 -17.39
CA GLU A 76 11.66 -25.99 -18.20
C GLU A 76 12.06 -25.90 -19.68
N ARG A 77 12.19 -24.69 -20.23
CA ARG A 77 12.68 -24.49 -21.60
C ARG A 77 14.13 -24.93 -21.76
N ILE A 78 15.01 -24.59 -20.81
CA ILE A 78 16.40 -25.06 -20.82
C ILE A 78 16.45 -26.58 -20.81
N ARG A 79 15.66 -27.23 -19.93
CA ARG A 79 15.54 -28.69 -19.85
C ARG A 79 15.14 -29.31 -21.20
N ARG A 80 14.15 -28.72 -21.89
CA ARG A 80 13.72 -29.19 -23.21
C ARG A 80 14.84 -29.06 -24.25
N GLN A 81 15.58 -27.95 -24.26
CA GLN A 81 16.70 -27.74 -25.19
C GLN A 81 17.87 -28.70 -24.92
N LEU A 82 18.18 -28.98 -23.65
CA LEU A 82 19.21 -29.96 -23.28
C LEU A 82 18.89 -31.36 -23.82
N LYS A 83 17.63 -31.80 -23.71
CA LYS A 83 17.17 -33.08 -24.28
C LYS A 83 17.37 -33.17 -25.80
N ILE A 84 17.24 -32.06 -26.53
CA ILE A 84 17.43 -32.02 -28.00
C ILE A 84 18.91 -32.18 -28.36
N THR A 85 19.81 -31.62 -27.57
CA THR A 85 21.26 -31.63 -27.85
C THR A 85 21.97 -32.96 -27.63
N ASN A 86 21.24 -34.00 -27.21
CA ASN A 86 21.77 -35.34 -26.91
C ASN A 86 22.93 -35.32 -25.88
N ALA A 87 23.07 -34.24 -25.10
CA ALA A 87 23.83 -34.24 -23.85
C ALA A 87 23.07 -35.14 -22.89
N GLY A 88 23.60 -36.36 -22.72
CA GLY A 88 22.99 -37.39 -21.88
C GLY A 88 22.60 -36.86 -20.51
N MET A 89 21.39 -37.21 -20.08
CA MET A 89 20.90 -37.25 -18.70
C MET A 89 21.50 -36.22 -17.72
N VAL A 90 21.47 -34.92 -18.04
CA VAL A 90 21.65 -33.88 -17.02
C VAL A 90 20.47 -34.03 -16.05
N SER A 91 20.76 -34.39 -14.79
CA SER A 91 19.71 -34.53 -13.78
C SER A 91 19.13 -33.16 -13.40
N ASP A 92 17.96 -33.15 -12.76
CA ASP A 92 17.36 -31.89 -12.31
C ASP A 92 18.25 -31.18 -11.29
N GLU A 93 18.90 -31.93 -10.39
CA GLU A 93 19.89 -31.40 -9.45
C GLU A 93 21.11 -30.81 -10.15
N GLU A 94 21.65 -31.49 -11.16
CA GLU A 94 22.81 -31.01 -11.91
C GLU A 94 22.46 -29.73 -12.69
N LEU A 95 21.27 -29.67 -13.29
CA LEU A 95 20.78 -28.49 -13.97
C LEU A 95 20.65 -27.30 -13.02
N GLU A 96 20.06 -27.48 -11.84
CA GLU A 96 19.96 -26.38 -10.88
C GLU A 96 21.32 -25.95 -10.34
N GLN A 97 22.25 -26.88 -10.10
CA GLN A 97 23.62 -26.55 -9.73
C GLN A 97 24.32 -25.72 -10.82
N MET A 98 24.10 -26.06 -12.09
CA MET A 98 24.63 -25.30 -13.23
C MET A 98 24.04 -23.88 -13.28
N LEU A 99 22.74 -23.73 -13.04
CA LEU A 99 22.07 -22.42 -12.99
C LEU A 99 22.59 -21.57 -11.81
N ASP A 100 22.72 -22.16 -10.63
CA ASP A 100 23.20 -21.50 -9.41
C ASP A 100 24.66 -21.04 -9.52
N SER A 101 25.51 -21.82 -10.21
CA SER A 101 26.92 -21.47 -10.43
C SER A 101 27.10 -20.21 -11.29
N GLY A 102 26.07 -19.81 -12.03
CA GLY A 102 26.10 -18.68 -12.95
C GLY A 102 27.06 -18.85 -14.14
N GLN A 103 27.70 -20.01 -14.29
CA GLN A 103 28.65 -20.28 -15.35
C GLN A 103 27.94 -20.85 -16.59
N SER A 104 27.57 -19.96 -17.51
CA SER A 104 26.95 -20.36 -18.79
C SER A 104 27.86 -21.24 -19.68
N GLU A 105 29.17 -21.27 -19.41
CA GLU A 105 30.14 -22.07 -20.18
C GLU A 105 29.98 -23.58 -19.95
N VAL A 106 29.42 -24.00 -18.82
CA VAL A 106 29.21 -25.43 -18.49
C VAL A 106 28.20 -26.08 -19.45
N PHE A 107 27.22 -25.31 -19.94
CA PHE A 107 26.31 -25.77 -20.99
C PHE A 107 27.04 -26.01 -22.32
N VAL A 108 28.11 -25.25 -22.59
CA VAL A 108 28.85 -25.28 -23.86
C VAL A 108 29.95 -26.34 -23.89
N SER A 109 30.51 -26.72 -22.72
CA SER A 109 31.60 -27.70 -22.65
C SER A 109 31.14 -29.15 -22.87
N ASN A 110 29.90 -29.48 -22.49
CA ASN A 110 29.39 -30.86 -22.50
C ASN A 110 28.58 -31.22 -23.76
N ILE A 111 28.35 -30.26 -24.65
CA ILE A 111 27.49 -30.44 -25.83
C ILE A 111 28.33 -30.47 -27.12
N LEU A 112 28.25 -31.59 -27.86
CA LEU A 112 28.88 -31.79 -29.17
C LEU A 112 28.38 -30.75 -30.20
N LYS A 113 29.24 -29.81 -30.60
CA LYS A 113 28.92 -28.66 -31.48
C LYS A 113 28.69 -29.01 -32.96
N ASP A 114 28.60 -30.29 -33.31
CA ASP A 114 28.72 -30.77 -34.69
C ASP A 114 27.44 -30.60 -35.53
N THR A 115 26.32 -30.17 -34.95
CA THR A 115 25.09 -29.91 -35.70
C THR A 115 24.57 -28.47 -35.55
N GLN A 116 23.96 -27.95 -36.61
CA GLN A 116 23.28 -26.64 -36.60
C GLN A 116 22.18 -26.59 -35.53
N VAL A 117 21.45 -27.69 -35.34
CA VAL A 117 20.41 -27.84 -34.32
C VAL A 117 20.98 -27.65 -32.93
N THR A 118 22.14 -28.26 -32.66
CA THR A 118 22.82 -28.14 -31.37
C THR A 118 23.25 -26.70 -31.06
N ARG A 119 23.76 -25.97 -32.04
CA ARG A 119 24.14 -24.55 -31.88
C ARG A 119 22.94 -23.66 -31.56
N GLN A 120 21.81 -23.91 -32.22
CA GLN A 120 20.58 -23.17 -31.96
C GLN A 120 20.05 -23.41 -30.53
N ALA A 121 20.03 -24.68 -30.09
CA ALA A 121 19.64 -25.04 -28.74
C ALA A 121 20.56 -24.40 -27.67
N LEU A 122 21.88 -24.40 -27.90
CA LEU A 122 22.84 -23.72 -27.02
C LEU A 122 22.61 -22.21 -26.92
N ASN A 123 22.35 -21.54 -28.04
CA ASN A 123 22.03 -20.11 -28.04
C ASN A 123 20.75 -19.81 -27.27
N GLU A 124 19.73 -20.67 -27.39
CA GLU A 124 18.49 -20.54 -26.63
C GLU A 124 18.74 -20.74 -25.14
N ILE A 125 19.47 -21.79 -24.74
CA ILE A 125 19.84 -22.06 -23.35
C ILE A 125 20.57 -20.86 -22.74
N SER A 126 21.59 -20.33 -23.42
CA SER A 126 22.34 -19.15 -22.97
C SER A 126 21.43 -17.94 -22.79
N ALA A 127 20.52 -17.70 -23.74
CA ALA A 127 19.57 -16.60 -23.67
C ALA A 127 18.56 -16.74 -22.51
N ARG A 128 18.10 -17.96 -22.22
CA ARG A 128 17.21 -18.25 -21.07
C ARG A 128 17.95 -18.12 -19.74
N HIS A 129 19.18 -18.62 -19.65
CA HIS A 129 20.03 -18.50 -18.46
C HIS A 129 20.29 -17.03 -18.10
N SER A 130 20.62 -16.19 -19.08
CA SER A 130 20.77 -14.74 -18.85
C SER A 130 19.50 -14.10 -18.29
N GLU A 131 18.33 -14.55 -18.71
CA GLU A 131 17.04 -14.08 -18.16
C GLU A 131 16.82 -14.56 -16.72
N ILE A 132 17.19 -15.81 -16.38
CA ILE A 132 17.17 -16.32 -15.00
C ILE A 132 18.10 -15.51 -14.10
N GLN A 133 19.32 -15.21 -14.54
CA GLN A 133 20.26 -14.40 -13.76
C GLN A 133 19.76 -12.96 -13.51
N GLN A 134 19.05 -12.39 -14.47
CA GLN A 134 18.37 -11.10 -14.25
C GLN A 134 17.23 -11.28 -13.26
N LEU A 135 16.46 -12.36 -13.37
CA LEU A 135 15.37 -12.76 -12.48
C LEU A 135 15.77 -12.87 -11.02
N GLU A 136 16.87 -13.55 -10.75
CA GLU A 136 17.37 -13.70 -9.39
C GLU A 136 17.86 -12.37 -8.81
N ARG A 137 18.38 -11.47 -9.66
CA ARG A 137 18.78 -10.13 -9.23
C ARG A 137 17.62 -9.30 -8.68
N SER A 138 16.48 -9.13 -9.38
CA SER A 138 15.38 -8.43 -8.68
C SER A 138 14.62 -9.26 -7.67
N ILE A 139 14.64 -10.59 -7.70
CA ILE A 139 14.08 -11.32 -6.54
C ILE A 139 14.88 -10.94 -5.28
N ARG A 140 16.21 -10.87 -5.38
CA ARG A 140 17.08 -10.41 -4.27
C ARG A 140 16.80 -8.96 -3.87
N GLU A 141 16.64 -8.05 -4.84
CA GLU A 141 16.30 -6.64 -4.53
C GLU A 141 14.90 -6.49 -3.91
N LEU A 142 13.91 -7.26 -4.36
CA LEU A 142 12.59 -7.29 -3.74
C LEU A 142 12.65 -7.90 -2.34
N HIS A 143 13.51 -8.88 -2.12
CA HIS A 143 13.74 -9.45 -0.80
C HIS A 143 14.28 -8.41 0.18
N GLU A 144 15.19 -7.52 -0.23
CA GLU A 144 15.65 -6.41 0.63
C GLU A 144 14.50 -5.47 1.04
N ILE A 145 13.57 -5.18 0.12
CA ILE A 145 12.36 -4.41 0.42
C ILE A 145 11.46 -5.20 1.38
N PHE A 146 11.32 -6.50 1.16
CA PHE A 146 10.51 -7.39 1.99
C PHE A 146 11.04 -7.52 3.41
N THR A 147 12.36 -7.70 3.59
CA THR A 147 13.00 -7.77 4.91
C THR A 147 12.78 -6.48 5.69
N PHE A 148 12.92 -5.32 5.04
CA PHE A 148 12.59 -4.03 5.67
C PHE A 148 11.14 -4.00 6.15
N LEU A 149 10.18 -4.38 5.29
CA LEU A 149 8.77 -4.41 5.70
C LEU A 149 8.53 -5.44 6.80
N ALA A 150 9.20 -6.58 6.80
CA ALA A 150 9.03 -7.59 7.84
C ALA A 150 9.56 -7.11 9.21
N THR A 151 10.67 -6.35 9.23
CA THR A 151 11.23 -5.78 10.46
C THR A 151 10.39 -4.61 11.00
N GLU A 152 9.81 -3.79 10.13
CA GLU A 152 8.99 -2.63 10.54
C GLU A 152 7.49 -2.98 10.76
N VAL A 153 7.00 -4.04 10.12
CA VAL A 153 5.60 -4.52 10.22
C VAL A 153 5.47 -5.65 11.24
N GLU A 154 6.31 -5.68 12.28
CA GLU A 154 6.15 -6.53 13.48
C GLU A 154 4.79 -6.34 14.20
N MET A 155 3.94 -5.43 13.69
CA MET A 155 2.55 -5.22 14.09
C MET A 155 1.50 -6.10 13.37
N GLN A 156 1.89 -7.16 12.65
CA GLN A 156 0.99 -7.94 11.77
C GLN A 156 -0.07 -8.84 12.48
N GLY A 157 -0.23 -8.75 13.80
CA GLY A 157 -1.33 -9.40 14.55
C GLY A 157 -2.27 -8.43 15.27
N GLU A 158 -1.76 -7.35 15.86
CA GLU A 158 -2.55 -6.39 16.65
C GLU A 158 -3.16 -5.25 15.79
N MET A 159 -2.53 -4.91 14.66
CA MET A 159 -2.92 -3.74 13.87
C MET A 159 -4.24 -3.96 13.13
N ILE A 160 -4.48 -5.16 12.58
CA ILE A 160 -5.72 -5.55 11.89
C ILE A 160 -6.94 -5.36 12.81
N ASN A 161 -6.86 -5.86 14.04
CA ASN A 161 -7.96 -5.82 15.01
C ASN A 161 -8.25 -4.38 15.50
N ARG A 162 -7.24 -3.49 15.49
CA ARG A 162 -7.42 -2.06 15.81
C ARG A 162 -7.88 -1.23 14.62
N ILE A 163 -7.60 -1.61 13.38
CA ILE A 163 -8.02 -0.88 12.18
C ILE A 163 -9.55 -0.96 12.02
N GLU A 164 -10.13 -2.16 12.12
CA GLU A 164 -11.59 -2.35 12.08
C GLU A 164 -12.28 -1.54 13.19
N LYS A 165 -11.73 -1.60 14.41
CA LYS A 165 -12.22 -0.84 15.56
C LYS A 165 -12.11 0.68 15.40
N ASN A 166 -11.04 1.20 14.78
CA ASN A 166 -10.87 2.65 14.57
C ASN A 166 -11.74 3.19 13.42
N ILE A 167 -11.95 2.42 12.35
CA ILE A 167 -12.91 2.77 11.27
C ILE A 167 -14.33 2.82 11.83
N LEU A 168 -14.74 1.83 12.64
CA LEU A 168 -16.02 1.83 13.35
C LEU A 168 -16.18 3.06 14.25
N SER A 169 -15.15 3.43 15.02
CA SER A 169 -15.23 4.62 15.88
C SER A 169 -15.27 5.94 15.10
N SER A 170 -14.60 6.02 13.94
CA SER A 170 -14.61 7.24 13.11
C SER A 170 -15.98 7.48 12.47
N ALA A 171 -16.70 6.41 12.09
CA ALA A 171 -18.10 6.51 11.66
C ALA A 171 -19.01 7.03 12.80
N ASP A 172 -18.84 6.52 14.03
CA ASP A 172 -19.58 6.98 15.23
C ASP A 172 -19.32 8.47 15.53
N TYR A 173 -18.10 8.97 15.38
CA TYR A 173 -17.81 10.41 15.55
C TYR A 173 -18.46 11.30 14.49
N VAL A 174 -18.54 10.85 13.22
CA VAL A 174 -19.23 11.59 12.16
C VAL A 174 -20.73 11.60 12.40
N GLU A 175 -21.30 10.49 12.84
CA GLU A 175 -22.72 10.35 13.18
C GLU A 175 -23.10 11.29 14.34
N ARG A 176 -22.33 11.28 15.44
CA ARG A 176 -22.54 12.22 16.56
C ARG A 176 -22.33 13.67 16.13
N GLY A 177 -21.36 13.94 15.26
CA GLY A 177 -21.14 15.27 14.69
C GLY A 177 -22.36 15.78 13.92
N GLN A 178 -22.98 14.93 13.10
CA GLN A 178 -24.22 15.25 12.39
C GLN A 178 -25.39 15.49 13.36
N GLU A 179 -25.50 14.70 14.43
CA GLU A 179 -26.52 14.89 15.46
C GLU A 179 -26.36 16.23 16.19
N HIS A 180 -25.15 16.58 16.61
CA HIS A 180 -24.88 17.87 17.25
C HIS A 180 -25.20 19.06 16.34
N VAL A 181 -24.88 18.98 15.04
CA VAL A 181 -25.25 20.02 14.05
C VAL A 181 -26.76 20.13 13.91
N ARG A 182 -27.47 18.99 13.86
CA ARG A 182 -28.94 18.96 13.80
C ARG A 182 -29.56 19.60 15.05
N MET A 183 -29.10 19.23 16.25
CA MET A 183 -29.57 19.83 17.51
C MET A 183 -29.27 21.33 17.56
N ALA A 184 -28.11 21.77 17.09
CA ALA A 184 -27.75 23.18 17.03
C ALA A 184 -28.71 23.97 16.11
N LEU A 185 -29.07 23.42 14.94
CA LEU A 185 -30.05 24.02 14.04
C LEU A 185 -31.45 24.12 14.67
N GLU A 186 -31.90 23.08 15.36
CA GLU A 186 -33.19 23.10 16.07
C GLU A 186 -33.20 24.14 17.20
N ASN A 187 -32.13 24.20 17.99
CA ASN A 187 -31.96 25.18 19.07
C ASN A 187 -31.91 26.61 18.52
N GLN A 188 -31.21 26.83 17.39
CA GLN A 188 -31.18 28.13 16.72
C GLN A 188 -32.57 28.56 16.24
N LYS A 189 -33.36 27.64 15.66
CA LYS A 189 -34.76 27.91 15.25
C LYS A 189 -35.63 28.26 16.45
N LYS A 190 -35.55 27.50 17.56
CA LYS A 190 -36.28 27.77 18.81
C LYS A 190 -35.88 29.12 19.42
N ALA A 191 -34.58 29.43 19.46
CA ALA A 191 -34.07 30.70 19.96
C ALA A 191 -34.58 31.89 19.12
N ARG A 192 -34.64 31.75 17.79
CA ARG A 192 -35.17 32.80 16.90
C ARG A 192 -36.65 33.09 17.18
N LYS A 193 -37.47 32.05 17.39
CA LYS A 193 -38.88 32.20 17.79
C LYS A 193 -39.02 32.90 19.15
N LYS A 194 -38.21 32.51 20.14
CA LYS A 194 -38.20 33.17 21.47
C LYS A 194 -37.77 34.64 21.39
N LYS A 195 -36.78 34.99 20.57
CA LYS A 195 -36.36 36.38 20.35
C LYS A 195 -37.48 37.24 19.77
N VAL A 196 -38.22 36.72 18.79
CA VAL A 196 -39.37 37.42 18.21
C VAL A 196 -40.46 37.66 19.25
N LEU A 197 -40.77 36.64 20.06
CA LEU A 197 -41.79 36.75 21.11
C LEU A 197 -41.39 37.79 22.18
N ILE A 198 -40.14 37.79 22.63
CA ILE A 198 -39.61 38.80 23.55
C ILE A 198 -39.69 40.21 22.92
N ALA A 199 -39.32 40.37 21.65
CA ALA A 199 -39.38 41.66 20.96
C ALA A 199 -40.82 42.21 20.87
N VAL A 200 -41.80 41.34 20.59
CA VAL A 200 -43.22 41.72 20.59
C VAL A 200 -43.69 42.15 21.97
N CYS A 201 -43.36 41.39 23.03
CA CYS A 201 -43.71 41.77 24.41
C CYS A 201 -43.13 43.13 24.80
N VAL A 202 -41.84 43.38 24.48
CA VAL A 202 -41.18 44.67 24.77
C VAL A 202 -41.86 45.80 24.00
N SER A 203 -42.18 45.61 22.71
CA SER A 203 -42.88 46.62 21.91
C SER A 203 -44.24 46.99 22.50
N ILE A 204 -45.02 46.01 22.97
CA ILE A 204 -46.33 46.27 23.59
C ILE A 204 -46.15 47.07 24.89
N THR A 205 -45.19 46.71 25.74
CA THR A 205 -44.94 47.44 26.99
C THR A 205 -44.54 48.89 26.77
N VAL A 206 -43.70 49.17 25.76
CA VAL A 206 -43.30 50.54 25.41
C VAL A 206 -44.50 51.36 24.91
N LEU A 207 -45.39 50.75 24.12
CA LEU A 207 -46.56 51.42 23.58
C LEU A 207 -47.57 51.78 24.69
N ILE A 208 -47.78 50.87 25.65
CA ILE A 208 -48.63 51.15 26.83
C ILE A 208 -48.05 52.31 27.65
N LEU A 209 -46.75 52.31 27.92
CA LEU A 209 -46.08 53.39 28.65
C LEU A 209 -46.21 54.74 27.92
N ALA A 210 -46.04 54.75 26.60
CA ALA A 210 -46.20 55.97 25.80
C ALA A 210 -47.63 56.53 25.87
N VAL A 211 -48.65 55.67 25.80
CA VAL A 211 -50.06 56.09 25.93
C VAL A 211 -50.32 56.68 27.31
N ILE A 212 -49.85 56.04 28.38
CA ILE A 212 -50.00 56.55 29.76
C ILE A 212 -49.38 57.94 29.86
N ILE A 213 -48.15 58.13 29.38
CA ILE A 213 -47.46 59.42 29.42
C ILE A 213 -48.23 60.48 28.61
N CYS A 214 -48.70 60.15 27.40
CA CYS A 214 -49.48 61.08 26.58
C CYS A 214 -50.79 61.51 27.26
N VAL A 215 -51.54 60.57 27.84
CA VAL A 215 -52.78 60.89 28.57
C VAL A 215 -52.47 61.77 29.78
N SER A 216 -51.39 61.48 30.50
CA SER A 216 -50.94 62.27 31.66
C SER A 216 -50.53 63.70 31.32
N LEU A 217 -50.07 63.95 30.08
CA LEU A 217 -49.67 65.27 29.60
C LEU A 217 -50.84 66.07 29.00
N LEU A 218 -51.89 65.38 28.56
CA LEU A 218 -53.09 65.98 27.95
C LEU A 218 -54.23 66.24 28.95
N ALA A 219 -54.23 65.54 30.09
CA ALA A 219 -55.15 65.73 31.21
C ALA A 219 -54.60 66.75 32.22
#